data_AF-A0A2E2WDT5-F1
#
_entry.id   AF-A0A2E2WDT5-F1
#
_cell.length_a   1.000
_cell.length_b   1.000
_cell.length_c   1.000
_cell.angle_alpha   90.00
_cell.angle_beta   90.00
_cell.angle_gamma   90.00
#
_symmetry.space_group_name_H-M   'P 1'
#
loop_
_entity.id
_entity.type
_entity.pdbx_description
1 polymer ?
#
loop_
_entity_poly.entity_id
_entity_poly.type
_entity_poly.pdbx_seq_one_letter_code
_entity_poly.pdbx_strand_id
1 'polypeptide(L)'
;MKINVTVKGDQQEFLNNASNDYSLGGADQAIRSLVKYSLTQDENDQIFSEIRCAGECYSADQAIPVELEDEAIAKLKEIFQQYDFEDYDSEEEELGKTIRCMINFANQDGDRSQIFS
;
A
#
# COMPACT_ATOMS: atom_id res chain seq x y z
N MET A 1 -5.29 13.59 -5.58
CA MET A 1 -6.57 13.11 -4.96
C MET A 1 -6.39 12.63 -3.51
N LYS A 2 -7.39 12.83 -2.63
CA LYS A 2 -7.44 12.23 -1.28
C LYS A 2 -8.33 10.98 -1.29
N ILE A 3 -7.82 9.87 -0.79
CA ILE A 3 -8.50 8.57 -0.70
C ILE A 3 -8.40 8.02 0.72
N ASN A 4 -9.32 7.14 1.13
CA ASN A 4 -9.17 6.35 2.34
C ASN A 4 -8.61 4.96 2.00
N VAL A 5 -7.43 4.66 2.52
CA VAL A 5 -6.84 3.33 2.40
C VAL A 5 -7.29 2.50 3.61
N THR A 6 -8.20 1.57 3.37
CA THR A 6 -8.60 0.59 4.39
C THR A 6 -7.49 -0.45 4.56
N VAL A 7 -6.91 -0.54 5.75
CA VAL A 7 -5.82 -1.47 6.10
C VAL A 7 -6.24 -2.43 7.21
N LYS A 8 -5.61 -3.61 7.24
CA LYS A 8 -5.74 -4.60 8.30
C LYS A 8 -4.89 -4.22 9.52
N GLY A 9 -5.15 -4.87 10.66
CA GLY A 9 -4.50 -4.52 11.93
C GLY A 9 -2.97 -4.67 11.90
N ASP A 10 -2.45 -5.72 11.28
CA ASP A 10 -1.02 -5.96 11.09
C ASP A 10 -0.38 -4.95 10.13
N GLN A 11 -1.07 -4.59 9.06
CA GLN A 11 -0.66 -3.53 8.14
C GLN A 11 -0.59 -2.17 8.83
N GLN A 12 -1.57 -1.85 9.67
CA GLN A 12 -1.59 -0.63 10.47
C GLN A 12 -0.41 -0.58 11.45
N GLU A 13 -0.16 -1.69 12.16
CA GLU A 13 0.98 -1.80 13.08
C GLU A 13 2.30 -1.62 12.34
N PHE A 14 2.47 -2.30 11.20
CA PHE A 14 3.65 -2.16 10.35
C PHE A 14 3.88 -0.71 9.92
N LEU A 15 2.84 -0.02 9.41
CA LEU A 15 2.94 1.37 8.99
C LEU A 15 3.28 2.32 10.15
N ASN A 16 2.72 2.09 11.33
CA ASN A 16 3.04 2.87 12.52
C ASN A 16 4.49 2.65 12.96
N ASN A 17 4.97 1.41 12.92
CA ASN A 17 6.36 1.07 13.27
C ASN A 17 7.33 1.68 12.25
N ALA A 18 7.07 1.52 10.95
CA ALA A 18 7.86 2.17 9.90
C ALA A 18 7.86 3.71 10.07
N SER A 19 6.71 4.30 10.39
CA SER A 19 6.64 5.73 10.65
C SER A 19 7.51 6.16 11.83
N ASN A 20 7.56 5.38 12.91
CA ASN A 20 8.40 5.70 14.07
C ASN A 20 9.89 5.46 13.77
N ASP A 21 10.22 4.30 13.20
CA ASP A 21 11.60 3.88 12.94
C ASP A 21 12.33 4.82 11.98
N TYR A 22 11.59 5.36 10.99
CA TYR A 22 12.12 6.29 9.99
C TYR A 22 11.73 7.75 10.24
N SER A 23 11.16 8.05 11.42
CA SER A 23 10.76 9.42 11.82
C SER A 23 9.84 10.11 10.80
N LEU A 24 8.96 9.34 10.17
CA LEU A 24 7.94 9.84 9.25
C LEU A 24 6.80 10.50 10.02
N GLY A 25 6.07 11.39 9.34
CA GLY A 25 4.98 12.18 9.92
C GLY A 25 3.69 11.40 10.25
N GLY A 26 3.68 10.08 10.13
CA GLY A 26 2.52 9.21 10.37
C GLY A 26 2.39 8.09 9.34
N ALA A 27 1.43 7.20 9.58
CA ALA A 27 1.11 6.10 8.67
C ALA A 27 0.71 6.58 7.26
N ASP A 28 0.11 7.76 7.13
CA ASP A 28 -0.20 8.36 5.83
C ASP A 28 1.08 8.72 5.06
N GLN A 29 2.10 9.26 5.74
CA GLN A 29 3.40 9.56 5.13
C GLN A 29 4.18 8.29 4.78
N ALA A 30 4.05 7.24 5.59
CA ALA A 30 4.59 5.92 5.27
C ALA A 30 3.95 5.35 3.99
N ILE A 31 2.62 5.42 3.85
CA ILE A 31 1.94 5.00 2.62
C ILE A 31 2.40 5.84 1.42
N ARG A 32 2.51 7.17 1.54
CA ARG A 32 2.97 8.03 0.44
C ARG A 32 4.39 7.65 -0.02
N SER A 33 5.30 7.44 0.93
CA SER A 33 6.68 7.06 0.65
C SER A 33 6.75 5.71 -0.06
N LEU A 34 5.98 4.73 0.45
CA LEU A 34 5.84 3.41 -0.16
C LEU A 34 5.28 3.48 -1.58
N VAL A 35 4.16 4.17 -1.79
CA VAL A 35 3.55 4.30 -3.13
C VAL A 35 4.53 4.96 -4.09
N LYS A 36 5.19 6.04 -3.67
CA LYS A 36 6.18 6.73 -4.49
C LYS A 36 7.33 5.79 -4.88
N TYR A 37 7.89 5.07 -3.92
CA TYR A 37 8.96 4.11 -4.18
C TYR A 37 8.50 3.02 -5.14
N SER A 38 7.43 2.30 -4.81
CA SER A 38 6.92 1.16 -5.59
C SER A 38 6.56 1.53 -7.03
N LEU A 39 6.04 2.73 -7.28
CA LEU A 39 5.68 3.19 -8.64
C LEU A 39 6.86 3.70 -9.46
N THR A 40 8.04 3.85 -8.84
CA THR A 40 9.29 4.22 -9.52
C THR A 40 10.21 3.04 -9.78
N GLN A 41 10.05 1.95 -9.02
CA GLN A 41 10.76 0.71 -9.27
C GLN A 41 10.01 -0.12 -10.31
N ASP A 42 10.73 -0.75 -11.23
CA ASP A 42 10.18 -1.70 -12.21
C ASP A 42 10.03 -3.10 -11.56
N GLU A 43 9.40 -3.14 -10.39
CA GLU A 43 9.29 -4.33 -9.53
C GLU A 43 7.85 -4.83 -9.39
N ASN A 44 6.95 -4.38 -10.28
CA ASN A 44 5.52 -4.68 -10.22
C ASN A 44 5.24 -6.18 -10.08
N ASP A 45 5.94 -7.04 -10.81
CA ASP A 45 5.73 -8.49 -10.70
C ASP A 45 6.06 -9.01 -9.30
N GLN A 46 7.12 -8.53 -8.67
CA GLN A 46 7.49 -8.96 -7.31
C GLN A 46 6.43 -8.51 -6.30
N ILE A 47 5.83 -7.34 -6.50
CA ILE A 47 4.85 -6.75 -5.59
C ILE A 47 3.45 -7.35 -5.79
N PHE A 48 3.03 -7.60 -7.04
CA PHE A 48 1.64 -7.85 -7.39
C PHE A 48 1.35 -9.23 -8.00
N SER A 49 2.34 -9.96 -8.53
CA SER A 49 2.09 -11.28 -9.15
C SER A 49 1.87 -12.40 -8.13
N GLU A 50 2.36 -12.22 -6.90
CA GLU A 50 2.17 -13.18 -5.82
C GLU A 50 0.94 -12.84 -4.99
N ILE A 51 0.18 -13.87 -4.59
CA ILE A 51 -0.90 -13.72 -3.62
C ILE A 51 -0.27 -13.40 -2.26
N ARG A 52 -0.19 -12.11 -1.95
CA ARG A 52 0.31 -11.58 -0.68
C ARG A 52 -0.85 -11.36 0.28
N CYS A 53 -1.20 -12.40 1.03
CA CYS A 53 -2.07 -12.30 2.19
C CYS A 53 -1.21 -12.30 3.46
N ALA A 54 -1.00 -11.12 4.05
CA ALA A 54 -0.43 -11.01 5.39
C ALA A 54 -1.57 -10.86 6.41
N GLY A 55 -1.44 -11.55 7.55
CA GLY A 55 -2.28 -11.32 8.73
C GLY A 55 -3.55 -12.17 8.86
N GLU A 56 -4.19 -12.04 10.01
CA GLU A 56 -5.47 -12.67 10.29
C GLU A 56 -6.60 -11.92 9.55
N CYS A 57 -7.38 -12.65 8.76
CA CYS A 57 -8.55 -12.13 8.03
C CYS A 57 -9.60 -11.45 8.93
N TYR A 58 -9.48 -11.57 10.26
CA TYR A 58 -10.46 -11.14 11.26
C TYR A 58 -10.06 -9.86 12.03
N SER A 59 -8.97 -9.19 11.66
CA SER A 59 -8.62 -7.90 12.29
C SER A 59 -9.57 -6.78 11.86
N ALA A 60 -9.84 -5.84 12.78
CA ALA A 60 -10.68 -4.68 12.50
C ALA A 60 -10.01 -3.76 11.47
N ASP A 61 -10.73 -3.47 10.40
CA ASP A 61 -10.29 -2.57 9.36
C ASP A 61 -10.13 -1.14 9.88
N GLN A 62 -9.05 -0.46 9.48
CA GLN A 62 -8.80 0.95 9.78
C GLN A 62 -8.68 1.74 8.48
N ALA A 63 -9.34 2.87 8.39
CA ALA A 63 -9.26 3.77 7.24
C ALA A 63 -8.19 4.85 7.50
N ILE A 64 -7.12 4.84 6.70
CA ILE A 64 -6.10 5.88 6.73
C ILE A 64 -6.34 6.85 5.57
N PRO A 65 -6.65 8.13 5.83
CA PRO A 65 -6.78 9.12 4.77
C PRO A 65 -5.41 9.50 4.20
N VAL A 66 -5.22 9.31 2.89
CA VAL A 66 -3.95 9.58 2.18
C VAL A 66 -4.21 10.47 0.98
N GLU A 67 -3.35 11.46 0.75
CA GLU A 67 -3.38 12.27 -0.47
C GLU A 67 -2.25 11.83 -1.40
N LEU A 68 -2.62 11.48 -2.62
CA LEU A 68 -1.74 11.00 -3.68
C LEU A 68 -1.84 11.91 -4.89
N GLU A 69 -0.77 12.01 -5.67
CA GLU A 69 -0.76 12.71 -6.95
C GLU A 69 -1.61 11.97 -7.98
N ASP A 70 -2.20 12.69 -8.94
CA ASP A 70 -3.13 12.11 -9.89
C ASP A 70 -2.42 11.08 -10.81
N GLU A 71 -1.14 11.29 -11.11
CA GLU A 71 -0.29 10.34 -11.83
C GLU A 71 -0.09 9.03 -11.04
N ALA A 72 0.04 9.11 -9.71
CA ALA A 72 0.16 7.94 -8.85
C ALA A 72 -1.17 7.16 -8.83
N ILE A 73 -2.30 7.86 -8.76
CA ILE A 73 -3.63 7.25 -8.84
C ILE A 73 -3.82 6.53 -10.19
N ALA A 74 -3.46 7.17 -11.30
CA ALA A 74 -3.57 6.57 -12.62
C ALA A 74 -2.76 5.26 -12.71
N LYS A 75 -1.51 5.27 -12.25
CA LYS A 75 -0.67 4.06 -12.21
C LYS A 75 -1.24 2.96 -11.32
N LEU A 76 -1.76 3.31 -10.14
CA LEU A 76 -2.38 2.34 -9.23
C LEU A 76 -3.58 1.65 -9.89
N LYS A 77 -4.40 2.39 -10.66
CA LYS A 77 -5.51 1.81 -11.43
C LYS A 77 -5.02 0.89 -12.54
N GLU A 78 -3.99 1.30 -13.28
CA GLU A 78 -3.39 0.47 -14.32
C GLU A 78 -2.87 -0.85 -13.75
N ILE A 79 -2.18 -0.81 -12.61
CA ILE A 79 -1.71 -2.01 -11.90
C ILE A 79 -2.89 -2.89 -11.49
N PHE A 80 -3.93 -2.29 -10.89
CA PHE A 80 -5.11 -3.05 -10.46
C PHE A 80 -5.71 -3.86 -11.61
N GLN A 81 -5.86 -3.23 -12.79
CA GLN A 81 -6.39 -3.85 -13.99
C GLN A 81 -5.45 -4.91 -14.62
N GLN A 82 -4.13 -4.72 -14.49
CA GLN A 82 -3.13 -5.63 -15.08
C GLN A 82 -3.00 -6.95 -14.32
N TYR A 83 -3.13 -6.92 -12.99
CA TYR A 83 -2.89 -8.08 -12.12
C TYR A 83 -4.17 -8.85 -11.76
N ASP A 84 -5.28 -8.59 -12.48
CA ASP A 84 -6.56 -9.33 -12.42
C ASP A 84 -7.05 -9.57 -10.98
N PHE A 85 -6.99 -8.52 -10.15
CA PHE A 85 -7.58 -8.58 -8.82
C PHE A 85 -9.10 -8.77 -8.89
N GLU A 86 -9.69 -9.33 -7.83
CA GLU A 86 -11.15 -9.42 -7.70
C GLU A 86 -11.80 -8.04 -7.84
N ASP A 87 -12.95 -7.98 -8.52
CA ASP A 87 -13.74 -6.75 -8.65
C ASP A 87 -14.13 -6.22 -7.26
N TYR A 88 -13.98 -4.91 -7.05
CA TYR A 88 -14.41 -4.20 -5.85
C TYR A 88 -15.58 -3.26 -6.13
N ASP A 89 -16.34 -2.91 -5.09
CA ASP A 89 -17.56 -2.09 -5.22
C ASP A 89 -17.25 -0.61 -5.51
N SER A 90 -15.98 -0.19 -5.35
CA SER A 90 -15.57 1.20 -5.59
C SER A 90 -14.11 1.33 -6.00
N GLU A 91 -13.82 2.39 -6.74
CA GLU A 91 -12.45 2.80 -7.11
C GLU A 91 -11.54 2.97 -5.88
N GLU A 92 -12.07 3.50 -4.77
CA GLU A 92 -11.29 3.68 -3.54
C GLU A 92 -10.83 2.33 -2.96
N GLU A 93 -11.65 1.28 -3.08
CA GLU A 93 -11.29 -0.08 -2.66
C GLU A 93 -10.30 -0.76 -3.60
N GLU A 94 -10.41 -0.56 -4.92
CA GLU A 94 -9.43 -1.03 -5.91
C GLU A 94 -8.04 -0.43 -5.66
N LEU A 95 -7.99 0.89 -5.47
CA LEU A 95 -6.78 1.62 -5.09
C LEU A 95 -6.24 1.12 -3.75
N GLY A 96 -7.13 0.96 -2.76
CA GLY A 96 -6.80 0.42 -1.45
C GLY A 96 -6.21 -0.99 -1.53
N LYS A 97 -6.75 -1.87 -2.39
CA LYS A 97 -6.23 -3.23 -2.61
C LYS A 97 -4.80 -3.20 -3.14
N THR A 98 -4.55 -2.36 -4.14
CA THR A 98 -3.22 -2.22 -4.73
C THR A 98 -2.21 -1.75 -3.68
N ILE A 99 -2.57 -0.75 -2.88
CA ILE A 99 -1.71 -0.24 -1.79
C ILE A 99 -1.50 -1.29 -0.70
N ARG A 100 -2.51 -2.08 -0.34
CA ARG A 100 -2.37 -3.19 0.63
C ARG A 100 -1.36 -4.24 0.15
N CYS A 101 -1.31 -4.55 -1.15
CA CYS A 101 -0.28 -5.44 -1.70
C CYS A 101 1.12 -4.85 -1.55
N MET A 102 1.29 -3.55 -1.82
CA MET A 102 2.57 -2.86 -1.58
C MET A 102 2.98 -2.90 -0.10
N ILE A 103 2.03 -2.72 0.83
CA ILE A 103 2.30 -2.78 2.27
C ILE A 103 2.78 -4.18 2.66
N ASN A 104 2.11 -5.22 2.16
CA ASN A 104 2.49 -6.60 2.42
C ASN A 104 3.89 -6.91 1.87
N PHE A 105 4.22 -6.43 0.67
CA PHE A 105 5.56 -6.53 0.11
C PHE A 105 6.60 -5.87 1.01
N ALA A 106 6.40 -4.61 1.42
CA ALA A 106 7.33 -3.90 2.28
C ALA A 106 7.51 -4.57 3.66
N ASN A 107 6.47 -5.24 4.16
CA ASN A 107 6.56 -5.99 5.41
C ASN A 107 7.33 -7.30 5.26
N GLN A 108 7.15 -8.02 4.14
CA GLN A 108 7.67 -9.37 3.95
C GLN A 108 9.05 -9.42 3.29
N ASP A 109 9.23 -8.70 2.17
CA ASP A 109 10.38 -8.86 1.28
C ASP A 109 11.09 -7.55 0.93
N GLY A 110 10.41 -6.41 1.09
CA GLY A 110 10.94 -5.11 0.67
C GLY A 110 12.08 -4.58 1.54
N ASP A 111 13.05 -3.91 0.92
CA ASP A 111 14.09 -3.16 1.65
C ASP A 111 13.48 -1.88 2.23
N ARG A 112 13.07 -1.97 3.50
CA ARG A 112 12.45 -0.88 4.26
C ARG A 112 13.33 0.37 4.31
N SER A 113 14.64 0.23 4.26
CA SER A 113 15.53 1.38 4.27
C SER A 113 15.41 2.17 2.98
N GLN A 114 15.37 1.50 1.82
CA GLN A 114 15.18 2.17 0.53
C GLN A 114 13.78 2.78 0.37
N ILE A 115 12.78 2.15 0.98
CA ILE A 115 11.38 2.59 0.88
C ILE A 115 11.11 3.83 1.74
N PHE A 116 11.65 3.87 2.97
CA PHE A 116 11.22 4.84 4.00
C PHE A 116 12.30 5.85 4.43
N SER A 117 13.56 5.74 3.99
CA SER A 117 14.61 6.75 4.26
C SER A 117 14.54 7.95 3.33
#